data_AF-A0A9N8H3V7-F1
#
_entry.id   AF-A0A9N8H3V7-F1
#
_cell.length_a   1.000
_cell.length_b   1.000
_cell.length_c   1.000
_cell.angle_alpha   90.00
_cell.angle_beta   90.00
_cell.angle_gamma   90.00
#
_symmetry.space_group_name_H-M   'P 1'
#
loop_
_entity.id
_entity.type
_entity.pdbx_description
1 polymer ?
#
loop_
_entity_poly.entity_id
_entity_poly.type
_entity_poly.pdbx_seq_one_letter_code
_entity_poly.pdbx_strand_id
1 'polypeptide(L)'
;MAAVLCGGISKLCQGGCECVGHICLLPSKICGACCEGLGQCCKESRRLVARCCSSRFSCHISVTCILNLPPIILGLSDLPNAIDGCAGSLWLLIFWLLSLVHIVAAFYMAYAVEKDDSILPQTGFQRTAVGGANRMWKLFCYDYWMAAYILIACGYVTWLVLGGAWYAMGSGNMDDDSGSCHEDIMQRVEIAYGFGWAFIFLGGCGLCCSMCCGVCVN
;
A
#
# COMPACT_ATOMS: atom_id res chain seq x y z
N MET A 1 7.33 -18.51 -12.88
CA MET A 1 7.50 -18.15 -11.44
C MET A 1 6.27 -17.43 -10.86
N ALA A 2 5.58 -16.56 -11.61
CA ALA A 2 4.34 -15.92 -11.15
C ALA A 2 3.25 -16.90 -10.66
N ALA A 3 3.04 -18.04 -11.35
CA ALA A 3 2.05 -19.03 -10.94
C ALA A 3 2.29 -19.65 -9.53
N VAL A 4 3.54 -19.79 -9.11
CA VAL A 4 3.89 -20.32 -7.78
C VAL A 4 3.59 -19.29 -6.69
N LEU A 5 3.94 -18.02 -6.93
CA LEU A 5 3.59 -16.89 -6.07
C LEU A 5 2.07 -16.74 -5.95
N CYS A 6 1.35 -16.80 -7.06
CA CYS A 6 -0.11 -16.74 -7.06
C CYS A 6 -0.69 -17.87 -6.20
N GLY A 7 -0.24 -19.13 -6.38
CA GLY A 7 -0.72 -20.28 -5.60
C GLY A 7 -0.51 -20.17 -4.09
N GLY A 8 0.61 -19.56 -3.66
CA GLY A 8 0.88 -19.27 -2.25
C GLY A 8 -0.07 -18.21 -1.68
N ILE A 9 -0.28 -17.12 -2.42
CA ILE A 9 -1.16 -16.01 -2.01
C ILE A 9 -2.60 -16.49 -1.86
N SER A 10 -3.12 -17.32 -2.78
CA SER A 10 -4.48 -17.85 -2.67
C SER A 10 -4.70 -18.69 -1.41
N LYS A 11 -3.72 -19.52 -1.01
CA LYS A 11 -3.81 -20.31 0.21
C LYS A 11 -3.75 -19.44 1.47
N LEU A 12 -2.90 -18.41 1.48
CA LEU A 12 -2.83 -17.43 2.57
C LEU A 12 -4.14 -16.64 2.71
N CYS A 13 -4.73 -16.20 1.60
CA CYS A 13 -6.02 -15.54 1.61
C CYS A 13 -7.13 -16.46 2.11
N GLN A 14 -7.16 -17.73 1.70
CA GLN A 14 -8.19 -18.67 2.15
C GLN A 14 -8.15 -18.90 3.67
N GLY A 15 -6.96 -19.15 4.24
CA GLY A 15 -6.79 -19.25 5.69
C GLY A 15 -7.08 -17.93 6.43
N GLY A 16 -6.72 -16.79 5.81
CA GLY A 16 -7.04 -15.46 6.34
C GLY A 16 -8.53 -15.16 6.37
N CYS A 17 -9.29 -15.51 5.33
CA CYS A 17 -10.73 -15.25 5.29
C CYS A 17 -11.49 -16.09 6.35
N GLU A 18 -11.04 -17.32 6.64
CA GLU A 18 -11.64 -18.16 7.67
C GLU A 18 -11.40 -17.60 9.08
N CYS A 19 -10.23 -17.03 9.37
CA CYS A 19 -9.96 -16.37 10.65
C CYS A 19 -10.59 -14.97 10.79
N VAL A 20 -10.66 -14.19 9.71
CA VAL A 20 -10.99 -12.75 9.76
C VAL A 20 -12.45 -12.48 9.38
N GLY A 21 -13.21 -13.46 8.86
CA GLY A 21 -14.61 -13.28 8.43
C GLY A 21 -15.54 -12.62 9.47
N HIS A 22 -15.30 -12.84 10.77
CA HIS A 22 -16.05 -12.18 11.84
C HIS A 22 -15.56 -10.76 12.20
N ILE A 23 -14.29 -10.45 11.93
CA ILE A 23 -13.64 -9.17 12.23
C ILE A 23 -13.75 -8.19 11.05
N CYS A 24 -13.83 -8.69 9.81
CA CYS A 24 -13.92 -7.90 8.57
C CYS A 24 -15.15 -6.97 8.50
N LEU A 25 -16.17 -7.17 9.33
CA LEU A 25 -17.35 -6.29 9.39
C LEU A 25 -17.13 -5.02 10.23
N LEU A 26 -16.09 -4.95 11.06
CA LEU A 26 -15.75 -3.72 11.81
C LEU A 26 -15.07 -2.65 10.94
N PRO A 27 -14.06 -2.98 10.11
CA PRO A 27 -13.37 -2.03 9.26
C PRO A 27 -14.29 -1.30 8.29
N SER A 28 -15.33 -1.95 7.76
CA SER A 28 -16.29 -1.31 6.85
C SER A 28 -17.08 -0.19 7.53
N LYS A 29 -17.40 -0.32 8.82
CA LYS A 29 -18.05 0.76 9.61
C LYS A 29 -17.09 1.90 9.91
N ILE A 30 -15.85 1.60 10.28
CA ILE A 30 -14.82 2.62 10.60
C ILE A 30 -14.41 3.38 9.33
N CYS A 31 -14.30 2.68 8.21
CA CYS A 31 -14.01 3.27 6.91
C CYS A 31 -15.14 4.22 6.47
N GLY A 32 -16.42 3.84 6.68
CA GLY A 32 -17.56 4.73 6.49
C GLY A 32 -17.45 6.05 7.26
N ALA A 33 -17.05 6.00 8.54
CA ALA A 33 -16.85 7.20 9.36
C ALA A 33 -15.66 8.07 8.89
N CYS A 34 -14.53 7.45 8.50
CA CYS A 34 -13.39 8.18 7.92
C CYS A 34 -13.76 8.86 6.58
N CYS A 35 -14.57 8.19 5.76
CA CYS A 35 -15.05 8.71 4.49
C CYS A 35 -15.99 9.91 4.64
N GLU A 36 -16.84 9.91 5.67
CA GLU A 36 -17.69 11.05 6.02
C GLU A 36 -16.85 12.27 6.45
N GLY A 37 -15.79 12.05 7.25
CA GLY A 37 -14.86 13.10 7.67
C GLY A 37 -14.07 13.72 6.51
N LEU A 38 -13.45 12.90 5.66
CA LEU A 38 -12.72 13.36 4.47
C LEU A 38 -13.64 14.04 3.43
N GLY A 39 -14.90 13.61 3.34
CA GLY A 39 -15.91 14.19 2.45
C GLY A 39 -16.35 15.61 2.81
N GLN A 40 -15.97 16.13 3.98
CA GLN A 40 -16.17 17.53 4.37
C GLN A 40 -15.03 18.44 3.92
N CYS A 41 -13.79 17.94 3.80
CA CYS A 41 -12.62 18.77 3.49
C CYS A 41 -12.49 19.17 2.01
N CYS A 42 -13.10 18.45 1.06
CA CYS A 42 -12.93 18.75 -0.37
C CYS A 42 -14.19 18.37 -1.19
N LYS A 43 -14.83 19.38 -1.82
CA LYS A 43 -16.07 19.21 -2.61
C LYS A 43 -15.88 18.42 -3.92
N GLU A 44 -14.72 18.53 -4.57
CA GLU A 44 -14.41 17.78 -5.80
C GLU A 44 -13.91 16.36 -5.53
N SER A 45 -13.10 16.16 -4.49
CA SER A 45 -12.67 14.82 -4.09
C SER A 45 -13.83 13.98 -3.52
N ARG A 46 -14.95 14.60 -3.16
CA ARG A 46 -16.17 13.92 -2.67
C ARG A 46 -16.67 12.83 -3.63
N ARG A 47 -16.56 13.02 -4.95
CA ARG A 47 -16.96 11.99 -5.94
C ARG A 47 -15.98 10.82 -6.00
N LEU A 48 -14.68 11.11 -5.86
CA LEU A 48 -13.63 10.10 -5.89
C LEU A 48 -13.62 9.30 -4.58
N VAL A 49 -13.74 9.98 -3.44
CA VAL A 49 -13.84 9.38 -2.10
C VAL A 49 -15.14 8.59 -1.96
N ALA A 50 -16.30 9.13 -2.35
CA ALA A 50 -17.55 8.37 -2.28
C ALA A 50 -17.50 7.07 -3.10
N ARG A 51 -16.87 7.09 -4.28
CA ARG A 51 -16.62 5.86 -5.07
C ARG A 51 -15.61 4.94 -4.40
N CYS A 52 -14.52 5.47 -3.87
CA CYS A 52 -13.52 4.69 -3.14
C CYS A 52 -14.15 3.98 -1.94
N CYS A 53 -15.03 4.63 -1.19
CA CYS A 53 -15.70 4.10 0.01
C CYS A 53 -16.79 3.08 -0.33
N SER A 54 -17.39 3.15 -1.51
CA SER A 54 -18.25 2.09 -2.06
C SER A 54 -17.47 0.94 -2.70
N SER A 55 -16.19 1.15 -3.03
CA SER A 55 -15.38 0.13 -3.68
C SER A 55 -14.97 -0.95 -2.67
N ARG A 56 -14.83 -2.19 -3.16
CA ARG A 56 -14.31 -3.33 -2.38
C ARG A 56 -12.87 -3.09 -1.87
N PHE A 57 -12.18 -2.11 -2.42
CA PHE A 57 -10.81 -1.71 -2.11
C PHE A 57 -10.70 -0.49 -1.18
N SER A 58 -11.84 0.04 -0.69
CA SER A 58 -11.88 1.24 0.18
C SER A 58 -10.88 1.16 1.33
N CYS A 59 -10.90 0.05 2.06
CA CYS A 59 -10.06 -0.18 3.22
C CYS A 59 -8.56 -0.16 2.85
N HIS A 60 -8.16 -0.88 1.81
CA HIS A 60 -6.78 -0.91 1.36
C HIS A 60 -6.30 0.48 0.90
N ILE A 61 -7.11 1.22 0.13
CA ILE A 61 -6.77 2.59 -0.30
C ILE A 61 -6.61 3.51 0.92
N SER A 62 -7.55 3.49 1.86
CA SER A 62 -7.48 4.34 3.06
C SER A 62 -6.23 4.06 3.88
N VAL A 63 -5.94 2.78 4.16
CA VAL A 63 -4.74 2.39 4.93
C VAL A 63 -3.47 2.80 4.19
N THR A 64 -3.42 2.58 2.87
CA THR A 64 -2.28 2.96 2.03
C THR A 64 -2.05 4.47 2.09
N CYS A 65 -3.09 5.28 1.88
CA CYS A 65 -2.98 6.74 1.93
C CYS A 65 -2.56 7.23 3.32
N ILE A 66 -3.23 6.78 4.38
CA ILE A 66 -2.97 7.25 5.76
C ILE A 66 -1.53 6.93 6.18
N LEU A 67 -1.02 5.74 5.87
CA LEU A 67 0.30 5.31 6.34
C LEU A 67 1.44 5.79 5.43
N ASN A 68 1.18 6.06 4.14
CA ASN A 68 2.21 6.56 3.23
C ASN A 68 2.25 8.10 3.13
N LEU A 69 1.22 8.82 3.57
CA LEU A 69 1.24 10.29 3.55
C LEU A 69 2.32 10.90 4.46
N PRO A 70 2.51 10.45 5.73
CA PRO A 70 3.53 11.04 6.59
C PRO A 70 4.96 10.85 6.05
N PRO A 71 5.39 9.65 5.59
CA PRO A 71 6.66 9.48 4.89
C PRO A 71 6.86 10.43 3.70
N ILE A 72 5.80 10.70 2.94
CA ILE A 72 5.86 11.63 1.81
C ILE A 72 6.13 13.07 2.27
N ILE A 73 5.41 13.53 3.28
CA ILE A 73 5.60 14.86 3.85
C ILE A 73 7.00 15.01 4.42
N LEU A 74 7.49 14.01 5.16
CA LEU A 74 8.82 14.03 5.76
C LEU A 74 9.92 14.07 4.69
N GLY A 75 9.85 13.19 3.67
CA GLY A 75 10.84 13.18 2.59
C GLY A 75 10.85 14.46 1.76
N LEU A 76 9.68 15.05 1.47
CA LEU A 76 9.60 16.33 0.76
C LEU A 76 10.13 17.51 1.59
N SER A 77 9.86 17.51 2.90
CA SER A 77 10.33 18.58 3.80
C SER A 77 11.86 18.60 3.96
N ASP A 78 12.52 17.49 3.63
CA ASP A 78 13.94 17.29 3.82
C ASP A 78 14.73 17.24 2.50
N LEU A 79 14.07 17.58 1.40
CA LEU A 79 14.65 17.62 0.05
C LEU A 79 15.94 18.45 -0.06
N PRO A 80 16.07 19.66 0.55
CA PRO A 80 17.31 20.43 0.48
C PRO A 80 18.51 19.68 1.05
N ASN A 81 18.33 19.06 2.22
CA ASN A 81 19.39 18.32 2.92
C ASN A 81 19.80 17.05 2.16
N ALA A 82 18.85 16.44 1.43
CA ALA A 82 19.16 15.30 0.56
C ALA A 82 20.07 15.69 -0.62
N ILE A 83 19.93 16.92 -1.14
CA ILE A 83 20.79 17.46 -2.22
C ILE A 83 22.20 17.75 -1.70
N ASP A 84 22.32 18.18 -0.43
CA ASP A 84 23.59 18.42 0.25
C ASP A 84 24.33 17.14 0.65
N GLY A 85 23.77 15.97 0.31
CA GLY A 85 24.42 14.67 0.54
C GLY A 85 24.14 14.06 1.91
N CYS A 86 23.22 14.62 2.69
CA CYS A 86 22.86 14.06 3.99
C CYS A 86 22.21 12.69 3.79
N ALA A 87 22.85 11.62 4.28
CA ALA A 87 22.46 10.26 3.95
C ALA A 87 21.10 9.85 4.57
N GLY A 88 20.75 10.37 5.75
CA GLY A 88 19.41 10.21 6.32
C GLY A 88 18.33 10.88 5.46
N SER A 89 18.62 12.07 4.94
CA SER A 89 17.74 12.81 4.03
C SER A 89 17.58 12.12 2.68
N LEU A 90 18.68 11.58 2.13
CA LEU A 90 18.64 10.75 0.93
C LEU A 90 17.81 9.48 1.15
N TRP A 91 17.89 8.88 2.35
CA TRP A 91 17.08 7.72 2.69
C TRP A 91 15.58 8.05 2.70
N LEU A 92 15.19 9.16 3.34
CA LEU A 92 13.83 9.69 3.31
C LEU A 92 13.39 10.06 1.88
N LEU A 93 14.32 10.55 1.05
CA LEU A 93 14.06 10.91 -0.34
C LEU A 93 13.65 9.68 -1.17
N ILE A 94 14.35 8.57 -1.03
CA ILE A 94 13.98 7.34 -1.74
C ILE A 94 12.68 6.78 -1.17
N PHE A 95 12.51 6.89 0.16
CA PHE A 95 11.34 6.37 0.85
C PHE A 95 10.03 7.07 0.43
N TRP A 96 10.01 8.40 0.24
CA TRP A 96 8.78 9.06 -0.23
C TRP A 96 8.40 8.65 -1.65
N LEU A 97 9.37 8.43 -2.55
CA LEU A 97 9.10 7.98 -3.91
C LEU A 97 8.42 6.61 -3.90
N LEU A 98 8.95 5.67 -3.09
CA LEU A 98 8.35 4.35 -2.95
C LEU A 98 6.95 4.43 -2.32
N SER A 99 6.76 5.27 -1.29
CA SER A 99 5.46 5.52 -0.68
C SER A 99 4.43 6.09 -1.67
N LEU A 100 4.85 6.99 -2.57
CA LEU A 100 3.99 7.52 -3.63
C LEU A 100 3.58 6.42 -4.61
N VAL A 101 4.52 5.54 -4.99
CA VAL A 101 4.22 4.40 -5.87
C VAL A 101 3.19 3.46 -5.22
N HIS A 102 3.27 3.21 -3.92
CA HIS A 102 2.26 2.41 -3.21
C HIS A 102 0.86 3.03 -3.27
N ILE A 103 0.75 4.36 -3.10
CA ILE A 103 -0.53 5.06 -3.24
C ILE A 103 -1.07 4.92 -4.67
N VAL A 104 -0.24 5.18 -5.69
CA VAL A 104 -0.64 5.06 -7.10
C VAL A 104 -1.06 3.62 -7.43
N ALA A 105 -0.34 2.63 -6.95
CA ALA A 105 -0.66 1.22 -7.14
C ALA A 105 -1.99 0.82 -6.47
N ALA A 106 -2.29 1.34 -5.29
CA ALA A 106 -3.57 1.08 -4.62
C ALA A 106 -4.77 1.62 -5.44
N PHE A 107 -4.65 2.83 -5.99
CA PHE A 107 -5.67 3.39 -6.88
C PHE A 107 -5.76 2.61 -8.20
N TYR A 108 -4.62 2.22 -8.77
CA TYR A 108 -4.58 1.40 -9.97
C TYR A 108 -5.28 0.04 -9.77
N MET A 109 -5.02 -0.66 -8.65
CA MET A 109 -5.70 -1.91 -8.31
C MET A 109 -7.21 -1.74 -8.22
N ALA A 110 -7.67 -0.69 -7.54
CA ALA A 110 -9.09 -0.40 -7.43
C ALA A 110 -9.73 -0.12 -8.80
N TYR A 111 -9.08 0.71 -9.62
CA TYR A 111 -9.55 1.02 -10.97
C TYR A 111 -9.60 -0.20 -11.89
N ALA A 112 -8.52 -1.00 -11.88
CA ALA A 112 -8.41 -2.17 -12.74
C ALA A 112 -9.45 -3.22 -12.36
N VAL A 113 -9.69 -3.46 -11.06
CA VAL A 113 -10.75 -4.39 -10.63
C VAL A 113 -12.15 -3.89 -11.00
N GLU A 114 -12.41 -2.58 -11.01
CA GLU A 114 -13.71 -2.04 -11.42
C GLU A 114 -13.93 -2.14 -12.94
N LYS A 115 -12.92 -1.85 -13.76
CA LYS A 115 -13.07 -1.72 -15.22
C LYS A 115 -13.11 -3.06 -15.99
N ASP A 116 -12.64 -4.14 -15.39
CA ASP A 116 -12.34 -5.40 -16.10
C ASP A 116 -13.56 -6.29 -16.44
N ASP A 117 -14.67 -5.71 -16.90
CA ASP A 117 -15.81 -6.45 -17.46
C ASP A 117 -15.70 -6.62 -18.99
N SER A 118 -14.72 -5.97 -19.64
CA SER A 118 -14.63 -5.87 -21.11
C SER A 118 -13.44 -6.59 -21.77
N ILE A 119 -12.45 -7.06 -21.02
CA ILE A 119 -11.20 -7.65 -21.57
C ILE A 119 -11.29 -9.18 -21.71
N LEU A 120 -12.34 -9.83 -21.19
CA LEU A 120 -12.54 -11.27 -21.34
C LEU A 120 -13.65 -11.60 -22.35
N PRO A 121 -13.37 -12.36 -23.43
CA PRO A 121 -14.44 -12.98 -24.19
C PRO A 121 -15.21 -13.90 -23.24
N GLN A 122 -16.52 -13.63 -23.08
CA GLN A 122 -17.42 -14.51 -22.33
C GLN A 122 -17.55 -15.84 -23.08
N THR A 123 -16.59 -16.76 -22.90
CA THR A 123 -16.84 -18.18 -23.16
C THR A 123 -17.79 -18.64 -22.06
N GLY A 124 -19.08 -18.64 -22.38
CA GLY A 124 -20.15 -18.86 -21.43
C GLY A 124 -20.07 -20.25 -20.79
N PHE A 125 -19.67 -20.33 -19.51
CA PHE A 125 -20.12 -21.41 -18.62
C PHE A 125 -19.94 -21.19 -17.11
N GLN A 126 -19.55 -20.01 -16.59
CA GLN A 126 -19.36 -19.84 -15.14
C GLN A 126 -19.80 -18.47 -14.64
N ARG A 127 -21.12 -18.28 -14.54
CA ARG A 127 -21.77 -17.17 -13.83
C ARG A 127 -22.36 -17.71 -12.53
N THR A 128 -21.59 -17.67 -11.44
CA THR A 128 -22.05 -17.47 -10.05
C THR A 128 -20.84 -17.62 -9.11
N ALA A 129 -20.67 -16.66 -8.19
CA ALA A 129 -19.66 -16.59 -7.11
C ALA A 129 -18.14 -16.55 -7.46
N VAL A 130 -17.66 -17.27 -8.49
CA VAL A 130 -16.21 -17.40 -8.80
C VAL A 130 -15.59 -16.14 -9.43
N GLY A 131 -16.40 -15.17 -9.86
CA GLY A 131 -15.96 -14.06 -10.72
C GLY A 131 -14.96 -13.08 -10.08
N GLY A 132 -15.17 -12.67 -8.82
CA GLY A 132 -14.34 -11.64 -8.18
C GLY A 132 -12.91 -12.09 -7.88
N ALA A 133 -12.77 -13.25 -7.24
CA ALA A 133 -11.48 -13.86 -6.94
C ALA A 133 -10.68 -14.16 -8.21
N ASN A 134 -11.35 -14.69 -9.23
CA ASN A 134 -10.69 -15.09 -10.48
C ASN A 134 -10.27 -13.86 -11.32
N ARG A 135 -10.98 -12.73 -11.20
CA ARG A 135 -10.56 -11.43 -11.78
C ARG A 135 -9.31 -10.89 -11.11
N MET A 136 -9.27 -10.83 -9.77
CA MET A 136 -8.07 -10.41 -9.05
C MET A 136 -6.88 -11.34 -9.31
N TRP A 137 -7.10 -12.65 -9.31
CA TRP A 137 -6.07 -13.62 -9.68
C TRP A 137 -5.50 -13.35 -11.06
N LYS A 138 -6.37 -13.11 -12.06
CA LYS A 138 -5.91 -12.79 -13.41
C LYS A 138 -5.07 -11.51 -13.44
N LEU A 139 -5.48 -10.48 -12.70
CA LEU A 139 -4.74 -9.24 -12.59
C LEU A 139 -3.33 -9.47 -11.99
N PHE A 140 -3.23 -10.23 -10.89
CA PHE A 140 -1.92 -10.53 -10.28
C PHE A 140 -1.01 -11.39 -11.16
N CYS A 141 -1.55 -12.35 -11.90
CA CYS A 141 -0.71 -13.30 -12.64
C CYS A 141 -0.44 -12.89 -14.10
N TYR A 142 -1.28 -12.05 -14.71
CA TYR A 142 -1.17 -11.68 -16.13
C TYR A 142 -0.93 -10.18 -16.37
N ASP A 143 -1.13 -9.31 -15.38
CA ASP A 143 -0.85 -7.88 -15.54
C ASP A 143 0.62 -7.55 -15.29
N TYR A 144 1.27 -6.96 -16.28
CA TYR A 144 2.68 -6.57 -16.21
C TYR A 144 2.92 -5.41 -15.23
N TRP A 145 1.95 -4.50 -15.05
CA TRP A 145 2.04 -3.44 -14.03
C TRP A 145 2.02 -4.01 -12.63
N MET A 146 1.22 -5.06 -12.41
CA MET A 146 1.15 -5.71 -11.10
C MET A 146 2.45 -6.47 -10.78
N ALA A 147 3.04 -7.14 -11.77
CA ALA A 147 4.35 -7.76 -11.61
C ALA A 147 5.44 -6.73 -11.25
N ALA A 148 5.44 -5.57 -11.92
CA ALA A 148 6.34 -4.47 -11.60
C ALA A 148 6.11 -3.95 -10.17
N TYR A 149 4.84 -3.81 -9.75
CA TYR A 149 4.50 -3.40 -8.39
C TYR A 149 5.00 -4.38 -7.31
N ILE A 150 4.89 -5.69 -7.54
CA ILE A 150 5.41 -6.70 -6.59
C ILE A 150 6.92 -6.54 -6.41
N LEU A 151 7.67 -6.28 -7.48
CA LEU A 151 9.11 -6.01 -7.39
C LEU A 151 9.40 -4.75 -6.59
N ILE A 152 8.60 -3.69 -6.77
CA ILE A 152 8.72 -2.44 -5.99
C ILE A 152 8.41 -2.70 -4.51
N ALA A 153 7.39 -3.50 -4.21
CA ALA A 153 7.07 -3.88 -2.83
C ALA A 153 8.20 -4.70 -2.18
N CYS A 154 8.83 -5.62 -2.90
CA CYS A 154 10.02 -6.33 -2.41
C CYS A 154 11.17 -5.35 -2.16
N GLY A 155 11.44 -4.44 -3.11
CA GLY A 155 12.46 -3.40 -2.96
C GLY A 155 12.18 -2.48 -1.76
N TYR A 156 10.92 -2.16 -1.49
CA TYR A 156 10.50 -1.37 -0.34
C TYR A 156 10.79 -2.08 0.98
N VAL A 157 10.51 -3.38 1.08
CA VAL A 157 10.87 -4.18 2.27
C VAL A 157 12.39 -4.23 2.45
N THR A 158 13.15 -4.43 1.36
CA THR A 158 14.62 -4.37 1.42
C THR A 158 15.10 -2.99 1.89
N TRP A 159 14.48 -1.91 1.40
CA TRP A 159 14.83 -0.54 1.80
C TRP A 159 14.58 -0.27 3.29
N LEU A 160 13.46 -0.78 3.83
CA LEU A 160 13.17 -0.73 5.26
C LEU A 160 14.21 -1.52 6.05
N VAL A 161 14.53 -2.75 5.66
CA VAL A 161 15.56 -3.55 6.35
C VAL A 161 16.93 -2.86 6.31
N LEU A 162 17.31 -2.24 5.19
CA LEU A 162 18.53 -1.45 5.10
C LEU A 162 18.52 -0.26 6.06
N GLY A 163 17.39 0.47 6.16
CA GLY A 163 17.23 1.55 7.14
C GLY A 163 17.34 1.07 8.59
N GLY A 164 16.73 -0.07 8.90
CA GLY A 164 16.80 -0.68 10.24
C GLY A 164 18.20 -1.22 10.58
N ALA A 165 18.89 -1.84 9.61
CA ALA A 165 20.28 -2.29 9.78
C ALA A 165 21.21 -1.09 9.99
N TRP A 166 20.99 -0.03 9.23
CA TRP A 166 21.72 1.22 9.39
C TRP A 166 21.49 1.85 10.78
N TYR A 167 20.25 1.90 11.27
CA TYR A 167 19.93 2.32 12.63
C TYR A 167 20.61 1.45 13.70
N ALA A 168 20.58 0.13 13.53
CA ALA A 168 21.16 -0.82 14.48
C ALA A 168 22.69 -0.80 14.55
N MET A 169 23.38 -0.44 13.45
CA MET A 169 24.84 -0.32 13.41
C MET A 169 25.37 0.95 14.10
N GLY A 170 24.47 1.79 14.64
CA GLY A 170 24.80 2.83 15.61
C GLY A 170 25.71 3.92 15.04
N SER A 171 25.14 4.83 14.23
CA SER A 171 25.52 6.24 13.98
C SER A 171 26.99 6.65 13.80
N GLY A 172 27.98 5.76 13.84
CA GLY A 172 29.40 6.11 13.90
C GLY A 172 29.98 6.68 12.59
N ASN A 173 29.19 6.71 11.52
CA ASN A 173 29.56 7.23 10.20
C ASN A 173 28.56 8.27 9.65
N MET A 174 27.63 8.80 10.47
CA MET A 174 26.66 9.80 10.01
C MET A 174 26.94 11.22 10.49
N ASP A 175 27.82 11.37 11.47
CA ASP A 175 28.46 12.65 11.80
C ASP A 175 29.71 12.84 10.92
N ASP A 176 29.61 12.58 9.61
CA ASP A 176 30.64 13.07 8.69
C ASP A 176 30.57 14.60 8.77
N ASP A 177 31.70 15.20 9.17
CA ASP A 177 31.95 16.59 9.60
C ASP A 177 31.46 17.74 8.66
N SER A 178 30.65 17.47 7.65
CA SER A 178 29.91 18.50 6.91
C SER A 178 28.74 18.99 7.77
N GLY A 179 29.01 19.96 8.66
CA GLY A 179 28.09 20.50 9.66
C GLY A 179 26.81 21.22 9.16
N SER A 180 26.11 20.66 8.18
CA SER A 180 24.83 21.18 7.65
C SER A 180 23.65 20.18 7.73
N CYS A 181 23.87 18.93 8.16
CA CYS A 181 22.74 18.01 8.41
C CYS A 181 21.91 18.46 9.62
N HIS A 182 20.59 18.44 9.48
CA HIS A 182 19.66 18.85 10.53
C HIS A 182 19.68 17.85 11.72
N GLU A 183 19.75 18.35 12.96
CA GLU A 183 19.85 17.52 14.18
C GLU A 183 18.65 16.56 14.36
N ASP A 184 17.46 16.91 13.82
CA ASP A 184 16.25 16.08 13.94
C ASP A 184 16.11 14.98 12.86
N ILE A 185 17.12 14.75 12.02
CA ILE A 185 17.01 13.80 10.91
C ILE A 185 16.71 12.38 11.39
N MET A 186 17.34 11.96 12.50
CA MET A 186 17.15 10.63 13.07
C MET A 186 15.71 10.40 13.52
N GLN A 187 15.09 11.40 14.15
CA GLN A 187 13.70 11.33 14.59
C GLN A 187 12.74 11.21 13.39
N ARG A 188 13.01 11.95 12.31
CA ARG A 188 12.20 11.88 11.08
C ARG A 188 12.30 10.51 10.41
N VAL A 189 13.51 9.95 10.34
CA VAL A 189 13.76 8.59 9.82
C VAL A 189 13.02 7.56 10.68
N GLU A 190 13.09 7.65 12.00
CA GLU A 190 12.41 6.72 12.91
C GLU A 190 10.89 6.73 12.72
N ILE A 191 10.28 7.92 12.63
CA ILE A 191 8.84 8.07 12.37
C ILE A 191 8.49 7.43 11.03
N ALA A 192 9.21 7.78 9.96
CA ALA A 192 8.96 7.25 8.62
C ALA A 192 9.13 5.71 8.58
N TYR A 193 10.16 5.18 9.24
CA TYR A 193 10.41 3.75 9.39
C TYR A 193 9.26 3.03 10.10
N GLY A 194 8.76 3.59 11.20
CA GLY A 194 7.60 3.07 11.92
C GLY A 194 6.34 3.01 11.04
N PHE A 195 6.06 4.08 10.31
CA PHE A 195 4.94 4.11 9.34
C PHE A 195 5.10 3.09 8.21
N GLY A 196 6.34 2.84 7.75
CA GLY A 196 6.60 1.86 6.72
C GLY A 196 6.30 0.42 7.14
N TRP A 197 6.77 0.03 8.33
CA TRP A 197 6.43 -1.28 8.89
C TRP A 197 4.93 -1.41 9.17
N ALA A 198 4.32 -0.37 9.74
CA ALA A 198 2.87 -0.34 9.95
C ALA A 198 2.13 -0.54 8.61
N PHE A 199 2.60 0.08 7.52
CA PHE A 199 2.02 -0.08 6.19
C PHE A 199 2.17 -1.51 5.67
N ILE A 200 3.32 -2.17 5.84
CA ILE A 200 3.48 -3.58 5.42
C ILE A 200 2.45 -4.49 6.10
N PHE A 201 2.29 -4.36 7.42
CA PHE A 201 1.34 -5.20 8.15
C PHE A 201 -0.12 -4.80 7.89
N LEU A 202 -0.48 -3.54 8.11
CA LEU A 202 -1.87 -3.07 7.99
C LEU A 202 -2.32 -2.98 6.54
N GLY A 203 -1.45 -2.54 5.63
CA GLY A 203 -1.72 -2.47 4.19
C GLY A 203 -1.89 -3.86 3.58
N GLY A 204 -1.04 -4.82 3.98
CA GLY A 204 -1.19 -6.23 3.62
C GLY A 204 -2.49 -6.83 4.14
N CYS A 205 -2.81 -6.61 5.43
CA CYS A 205 -4.10 -7.02 6.01
C CYS A 205 -5.28 -6.38 5.26
N GLY A 206 -5.22 -5.08 4.96
CA GLY A 206 -6.25 -4.35 4.22
C GLY A 206 -6.46 -4.93 2.81
N LEU A 207 -5.38 -5.29 2.11
CA LEU A 207 -5.45 -5.94 0.81
C LEU A 207 -6.11 -7.33 0.92
N CYS A 208 -5.69 -8.16 1.88
CA CYS A 208 -6.29 -9.47 2.13
C CYS A 208 -7.79 -9.36 2.45
N CYS A 209 -8.18 -8.42 3.32
CA CYS A 209 -9.58 -8.17 3.64
C CYS A 209 -10.38 -7.75 2.40
N SER A 210 -9.84 -6.85 1.58
CA SER A 210 -10.47 -6.44 0.31
C SER A 210 -10.63 -7.61 -0.66
N MET A 211 -9.65 -8.51 -0.73
CA MET A 211 -9.74 -9.74 -1.53
C MET A 211 -10.85 -10.66 -1.00
N CYS A 212 -10.90 -10.92 0.32
CA CYS A 212 -11.94 -11.73 0.95
C CYS A 212 -13.34 -11.15 0.71
N CYS A 213 -13.52 -9.85 0.90
CA CYS A 213 -14.79 -9.16 0.65
C CYS A 213 -15.22 -9.26 -0.82
N GLY A 214 -14.27 -9.28 -1.76
CA GLY A 214 -14.55 -9.49 -3.17
C GLY A 214 -15.04 -10.91 -3.52
N VAL A 215 -14.79 -11.90 -2.65
CA VAL A 215 -15.29 -13.29 -2.81
C VAL A 215 -16.66 -13.46 -2.13
N CYS A 216 -16.85 -12.87 -0.95
CA CYS A 216 -18.05 -13.11 -0.13
C CYS A 216 -19.30 -12.30 -0.54
N VAL A 217 -19.14 -11.12 -1.16
CA VAL A 217 -20.26 -10.22 -1.50
C VAL A 217 -20.79 -10.48 -2.92
N ASN A 218 -21.02 -11.75 -3.27
CA ASN A 218 -21.65 -12.16 -4.53
C ASN A 218 -22.72 -13.22 -4.29
#